data_AF-A0A815TLB7-F1
#
_entry.id   AF-A0A815TLB7-F1
#
_cell.length_a   1.000
_cell.length_b   1.000
_cell.length_c   1.000
_cell.angle_alpha   90.00
_cell.angle_beta   90.00
_cell.angle_gamma   90.00
#
_symmetry.space_group_name_H-M   'P 1'
#
loop_
_entity.id
_entity.type
_entity.pdbx_description
1 polymer ?
#
loop_
_entity_poly.entity_id
_entity_poly.type
_entity_poly.pdbx_seq_one_letter_code
_entity_poly.pdbx_strand_id
1 'polypeptide(L)'
;LTKLYADDPDFSQNIRSLAVLSFLPTSDIISTFEQLKQQFPAQGQPTINYFEETYVGIKNRLSRPHKQPKFELDLWNTRENTIQGRHRTNNIVEGRHSRLSALFNCKHPNFWKFLKNLKKNKEQSYANVELIQAEAGARQPMKKATTIRTYSKYFK
;
A
#
# COMPACT_ATOMS: atom_id res chain seq x y z
N LEU A 1 -12.68 -19.85 17.55
CA LEU A 1 -11.40 -19.13 17.48
C LEU A 1 -11.46 -17.76 18.16
N THR A 2 -12.47 -16.92 17.91
CA THR A 2 -12.53 -15.55 18.47
C THR A 2 -12.51 -15.47 20.00
N LYS A 3 -13.28 -16.31 20.71
CA LYS A 3 -13.22 -16.39 22.18
C LYS A 3 -11.85 -16.87 22.66
N LEU A 4 -11.34 -17.97 22.11
CA LEU A 4 -10.00 -18.49 22.42
C LEU A 4 -8.90 -17.45 22.21
N TYR A 5 -8.96 -16.65 21.14
CA TYR A 5 -8.01 -15.57 20.89
C TYR A 5 -8.08 -14.42 21.90
N ALA A 6 -9.26 -14.16 22.47
CA ALA A 6 -9.44 -13.12 23.50
C ALA A 6 -9.07 -13.62 24.89
N ASP A 7 -9.36 -14.89 25.18
CA ASP A 7 -9.28 -15.46 26.52
C ASP A 7 -7.94 -16.15 26.81
N ASP A 8 -7.20 -16.59 25.78
CA ASP A 8 -5.90 -17.27 25.89
C ASP A 8 -4.77 -16.39 25.32
N PRO A 9 -3.95 -15.78 26.19
CA PRO A 9 -2.81 -14.95 25.77
C PRO A 9 -1.77 -15.68 24.93
N ASP A 10 -1.51 -16.96 25.22
CA ASP A 10 -0.50 -17.75 24.52
C ASP A 10 -0.97 -18.09 23.11
N PHE A 11 -2.24 -18.48 22.97
CA PHE A 11 -2.87 -18.65 21.67
C PHE A 11 -2.84 -17.36 20.85
N SER A 12 -3.18 -16.23 21.48
CA SER A 12 -3.14 -14.90 20.84
C SER A 12 -1.73 -14.53 20.37
N GLN A 13 -0.72 -14.80 21.20
CA GLN A 13 0.68 -14.52 20.89
C GLN A 13 1.17 -15.38 19.73
N ASN A 14 0.83 -16.67 19.71
CA ASN A 14 1.13 -17.57 18.60
C ASN A 14 0.53 -17.04 17.29
N ILE A 15 -0.75 -16.67 17.27
CA ILE A 15 -1.39 -16.10 16.07
C ILE A 15 -0.69 -14.81 15.63
N ARG A 16 -0.32 -13.93 16.56
CA ARG A 16 0.41 -12.69 16.26
C ARG A 16 1.82 -12.93 15.72
N SER A 17 2.47 -14.04 16.10
CA SER A 17 3.80 -14.40 15.57
C SER A 17 3.81 -14.56 14.05
N LEU A 18 2.69 -14.92 13.42
CA LEU A 18 2.59 -15.00 11.95
C LEU A 18 2.85 -13.66 11.27
N ALA A 19 2.56 -12.54 11.94
CA ALA A 19 2.83 -11.21 11.40
C ALA A 19 4.33 -10.93 11.23
N VAL A 20 5.19 -11.61 12.01
CA VAL A 20 6.66 -11.48 11.93
C VAL A 20 7.17 -11.87 10.55
N LEU A 21 6.51 -12.82 9.88
CA LEU A 21 6.91 -13.28 8.55
C LEU A 21 6.93 -12.15 7.51
N SER A 22 6.13 -11.11 7.68
CA SER A 22 6.09 -9.95 6.76
C SER A 22 7.33 -9.07 6.85
N PHE A 23 8.16 -9.24 7.89
CA PHE A 23 9.38 -8.48 8.11
C PHE A 23 10.65 -9.27 7.77
N LEU A 24 10.53 -10.55 7.41
CA LEU A 24 11.65 -11.39 7.03
C LEU A 24 12.02 -11.22 5.54
N PRO A 25 13.27 -11.51 5.15
CA PRO A 25 13.60 -11.69 3.74
C PRO A 25 12.70 -12.76 3.11
N THR A 26 12.27 -12.56 1.87
CA THR A 26 11.37 -13.50 1.16
C THR A 26 11.93 -14.94 1.13
N SER A 27 13.25 -15.08 1.07
CA SER A 27 13.96 -16.37 1.12
C SER A 27 13.72 -17.17 2.42
N ASP A 28 13.47 -16.48 3.53
CA ASP A 28 13.46 -17.07 4.87
C ASP A 28 12.03 -17.34 5.37
N ILE A 29 11.02 -16.83 4.66
CA ILE A 29 9.60 -16.95 5.06
C ILE A 29 9.19 -18.41 5.14
N ILE A 30 9.53 -19.23 4.13
CA ILE A 30 9.09 -20.62 4.06
C ILE A 30 9.71 -21.45 5.18
N SER A 31 11.02 -21.33 5.40
CA SER A 31 11.72 -22.07 6.46
C SER A 31 11.23 -21.65 7.85
N THR A 32 11.02 -20.36 8.07
CA THR A 32 10.52 -19.84 9.36
C THR A 32 9.08 -20.24 9.61
N PHE A 33 8.22 -20.22 8.58
CA PHE A 33 6.83 -20.66 8.71
C PHE A 33 6.74 -22.14 9.11
N GLU A 34 7.56 -23.01 8.52
CA GLU A 34 7.60 -24.44 8.87
C GLU A 34 8.04 -24.67 10.32
N GLN A 35 8.95 -23.84 10.85
CA GLN A 35 9.35 -23.89 12.26
C GLN A 35 8.21 -23.42 13.18
N LEU A 36 7.58 -22.29 12.86
CA LEU A 36 6.44 -21.78 13.64
C LEU A 36 5.30 -22.80 13.69
N LYS A 37 4.99 -23.43 12.55
CA LYS A 37 3.94 -24.44 12.43
C LYS A 37 4.11 -25.61 13.41
N GLN A 38 5.33 -25.99 13.77
CA GLN A 38 5.58 -27.08 14.73
C GLN A 38 5.24 -26.71 16.18
N GLN A 39 5.30 -25.41 16.50
CA GLN A 39 5.03 -24.89 17.85
C GLN A 39 3.58 -24.43 18.02
N PHE A 40 2.79 -24.44 16.94
CA PHE A 40 1.42 -23.94 16.94
C PHE A 40 0.45 -24.91 17.64
N PRO A 41 -0.46 -24.41 18.48
CA PRO A 41 -1.46 -25.24 19.15
C PRO A 41 -2.45 -25.85 18.15
N ALA A 42 -2.90 -27.08 18.40
CA ALA A 42 -3.81 -27.82 17.51
C ALA A 42 -5.11 -27.06 17.22
N GLN A 43 -5.60 -26.29 18.19
CA GLN A 43 -6.79 -25.44 18.04
C GLN A 43 -6.62 -24.36 16.96
N GLY A 44 -5.37 -23.95 16.67
CA GLY A 44 -5.01 -22.95 15.67
C GLY A 44 -4.73 -23.52 14.28
N GLN A 45 -4.80 -24.84 14.11
CA GLN A 45 -4.52 -25.51 12.84
C GLN A 45 -5.35 -24.97 11.65
N PRO A 46 -6.66 -24.63 11.81
CA PRO A 46 -7.42 -24.02 10.72
C PRO A 46 -6.82 -22.69 10.24
N THR A 47 -6.29 -21.87 11.16
CA THR A 47 -5.65 -20.60 10.83
C THR A 47 -4.32 -20.80 10.12
N ILE A 48 -3.52 -21.76 10.57
CA ILE A 48 -2.25 -22.11 9.93
C ILE A 48 -2.47 -22.63 8.51
N ASN A 49 -3.42 -23.54 8.32
CA ASN A 49 -3.73 -24.08 6.99
C ASN A 49 -4.19 -22.96 6.05
N TYR A 50 -5.07 -22.08 6.53
CA TYR A 50 -5.49 -20.92 5.75
C TYR A 50 -4.31 -20.00 5.37
N PHE A 51 -3.42 -19.73 6.32
CA PHE A 51 -2.26 -18.86 6.09
C PHE A 51 -1.28 -19.49 5.10
N GLU A 52 -0.99 -20.78 5.24
CA GLU A 52 -0.15 -21.55 4.32
C GLU A 52 -0.70 -21.51 2.90
N GLU A 53 -1.99 -21.77 2.71
CA GLU A 53 -2.61 -21.75 1.39
C GLU A 53 -2.66 -20.35 0.75
N THR A 54 -2.82 -19.32 1.57
CA THR A 54 -3.10 -17.96 1.10
C THR A 54 -1.83 -17.17 0.85
N TYR A 55 -0.83 -17.30 1.73
CA TYR A 55 0.34 -16.41 1.76
C TYR A 55 1.68 -17.10 1.54
N VAL A 56 1.84 -18.39 1.89
CA VAL A 56 3.14 -19.09 1.82
C VAL A 56 3.25 -20.01 0.62
N GLY A 57 2.17 -20.73 0.30
CA GLY A 57 2.14 -21.80 -0.71
C GLY A 57 2.32 -23.18 -0.09
N ILE A 58 1.70 -24.21 -0.68
CA ILE A 58 1.76 -25.58 -0.16
C ILE A 58 2.95 -26.31 -0.77
N LYS A 59 3.92 -26.72 0.05
CA LYS A 59 4.96 -27.69 -0.36
C LYS A 59 4.34 -29.08 -0.47
N ASN A 60 4.15 -29.55 -1.71
CA ASN A 60 3.79 -30.94 -1.94
C ASN A 60 4.98 -31.84 -1.63
N ARG A 61 4.85 -32.72 -0.64
CA ARG A 61 5.88 -33.70 -0.24
C ARG A 61 6.05 -34.86 -1.23
N LEU A 62 5.17 -34.98 -2.22
CA LEU A 62 5.04 -36.12 -3.15
C LEU A 62 5.45 -35.79 -4.60
N SER A 63 6.51 -35.00 -4.80
CA SER A 63 7.07 -34.70 -6.13
C SER A 63 6.12 -33.99 -7.11
N ARG A 64 5.13 -33.27 -6.60
CA ARG A 64 4.29 -32.35 -7.40
C ARG A 64 4.82 -30.93 -7.27
N PRO A 65 4.61 -30.06 -8.28
CA PRO A 65 5.03 -28.67 -8.19
C PRO A 65 4.43 -28.00 -6.95
N HIS A 66 5.22 -27.14 -6.32
CA HIS A 66 4.80 -26.31 -5.19
C HIS A 66 3.56 -25.52 -5.59
N LYS A 67 2.49 -25.60 -4.78
CA LYS A 67 1.28 -24.83 -5.05
C LYS A 67 1.57 -23.38 -4.67
N GLN A 68 1.59 -22.50 -5.67
CA GLN A 68 1.81 -21.07 -5.47
C GLN A 68 0.76 -20.49 -4.49
N PRO A 69 1.15 -19.55 -3.62
CA PRO A 69 0.20 -18.86 -2.75
C PRO A 69 -0.79 -18.03 -3.57
N LYS A 70 -1.95 -17.70 -2.98
CA LYS A 70 -2.92 -16.79 -3.60
C LYS A 70 -2.37 -15.38 -3.75
N PHE A 71 -1.52 -14.96 -2.81
CA PHE A 71 -0.81 -13.69 -2.84
C PHE A 71 0.69 -13.95 -2.83
N GLU A 72 1.39 -13.43 -3.83
CA GLU A 72 2.85 -13.53 -3.92
C GLU A 72 3.51 -12.91 -2.69
N LEU A 73 4.63 -13.51 -2.26
CA LEU A 73 5.36 -13.09 -1.06
C LEU A 73 5.75 -11.61 -1.11
N ASP A 74 6.24 -11.16 -2.25
CA ASP A 74 6.71 -9.78 -2.43
C ASP A 74 5.57 -8.75 -2.37
N LEU A 75 4.32 -9.17 -2.60
CA LEU A 75 3.15 -8.29 -2.53
C LEU A 75 2.80 -7.91 -1.08
N TRP A 76 2.89 -8.87 -0.16
CA TRP A 76 2.51 -8.68 1.24
C TRP A 76 3.69 -8.46 2.18
N ASN A 77 4.92 -8.74 1.73
CA ASN A 77 6.13 -8.45 2.50
C ASN A 77 6.30 -6.94 2.71
N THR A 78 6.61 -6.55 3.95
CA THR A 78 6.78 -5.15 4.35
C THR A 78 8.17 -4.83 4.84
N ARG A 79 9.12 -5.78 4.75
CA ARG A 79 10.51 -5.61 5.18
C ARG A 79 11.15 -4.41 4.49
N GLU A 80 11.09 -4.38 3.16
CA GLU A 80 11.75 -3.31 2.39
C GLU A 80 11.11 -1.94 2.67
N ASN A 81 9.78 -1.90 2.77
CA ASN A 81 9.06 -0.68 3.14
C ASN A 81 9.47 -0.20 4.54
N THR A 82 9.70 -1.13 5.48
CA THR A 82 10.13 -0.82 6.84
C THR A 82 11.57 -0.30 6.89
N ILE A 83 12.50 -0.95 6.19
CA ILE A 83 13.92 -0.54 6.13
C ILE A 83 14.04 0.83 5.47
N GLN A 84 13.30 1.07 4.39
CA GLN A 84 13.32 2.34 3.67
C GLN A 84 12.49 3.45 4.35
N GLY A 85 11.89 3.19 5.51
CA GLY A 85 11.05 4.17 6.21
C GLY A 85 9.85 4.65 5.40
N ARG A 86 9.37 3.85 4.44
CA ARG A 86 8.20 4.22 3.61
C ARG A 86 6.97 4.32 4.50
N HIS A 87 6.11 5.29 4.18
CA HIS A 87 4.87 5.51 4.92
C HIS A 87 4.02 4.24 4.94
N ARG A 88 3.84 3.66 6.14
CA ARG A 88 2.98 2.47 6.37
C ARG A 88 1.50 2.76 6.24
N THR A 89 1.10 4.03 6.39
CA THR A 89 -0.28 4.45 6.49
C THR A 89 -0.77 5.09 5.20
N ASN A 90 -2.01 4.78 4.84
CA ASN A 90 -2.71 5.38 3.71
C ASN A 90 -3.00 6.89 3.91
N ASN A 91 -2.54 7.52 4.99
CA ASN A 91 -2.74 8.93 5.36
C ASN A 91 -2.53 9.91 4.20
N ILE A 92 -1.52 9.68 3.35
CA ILE A 92 -1.28 10.56 2.19
C ILE A 92 -2.44 10.45 1.19
N VAL A 93 -2.87 9.23 0.90
CA VAL A 93 -3.96 8.94 -0.01
C VAL A 93 -5.29 9.38 0.60
N GLU A 94 -5.56 9.07 1.87
CA GLU A 94 -6.74 9.56 2.62
C GLU A 94 -6.80 11.08 2.67
N GLY A 95 -5.68 11.75 2.93
CA GLY A 95 -5.57 13.20 2.90
C GLY A 95 -5.84 13.76 1.50
N ARG A 96 -5.37 13.09 0.44
CA ARG A 96 -5.68 13.45 -0.95
C ARG A 96 -7.15 13.23 -1.27
N HIS A 97 -7.75 12.11 -0.88
CA HIS A 97 -9.17 11.81 -1.08
C HIS A 97 -10.06 12.78 -0.31
N SER A 98 -9.68 13.17 0.91
CA SER A 98 -10.38 14.16 1.72
C SER A 98 -10.38 15.54 1.04
N ARG A 99 -9.20 16.02 0.63
CA ARG A 99 -9.06 17.27 -0.14
C ARG A 99 -9.85 17.23 -1.45
N LEU A 100 -9.81 16.10 -2.15
CA LEU A 100 -10.51 15.92 -3.42
C LEU A 100 -12.03 15.90 -3.23
N SER A 101 -12.52 15.25 -2.18
CA SER A 101 -13.95 15.25 -1.80
C SER A 101 -14.43 16.67 -1.47
N ALA A 102 -13.63 17.44 -0.72
CA ALA A 102 -13.93 18.84 -0.43
C ALA A 102 -13.98 19.70 -1.70
N LEU A 103 -13.11 19.44 -2.68
CA LEU A 103 -13.10 20.16 -3.97
C LEU A 103 -14.30 19.83 -4.86
N PHE A 104 -14.76 18.58 -4.89
CA PHE A 104 -15.93 18.20 -5.69
C PHE A 104 -17.22 18.79 -5.10
N ASN A 105 -17.30 18.87 -3.77
CA ASN A 105 -18.47 19.35 -3.03
C ASN A 105 -19.80 18.74 -3.54
N CYS A 106 -19.75 17.46 -3.96
CA CYS A 106 -20.91 16.69 -4.40
C CYS A 106 -20.55 15.19 -4.43
N LYS A 107 -21.55 14.32 -4.20
CA LYS A 107 -21.37 12.86 -4.20
C LYS A 107 -21.16 12.25 -5.59
N HIS A 108 -21.80 12.82 -6.62
CA HIS A 108 -21.75 12.31 -8.00
C HIS A 108 -21.52 13.46 -9.00
N PRO A 109 -20.28 13.92 -9.19
CA PRO A 109 -19.97 14.91 -10.22
C PRO A 109 -20.16 14.30 -11.62
N ASN A 110 -20.77 15.06 -12.53
CA ASN A 110 -20.72 14.69 -13.95
C ASN A 110 -19.27 14.76 -14.46
N PHE A 111 -18.99 14.11 -15.59
CA PHE A 111 -17.63 13.98 -16.14
C PHE A 111 -16.90 15.32 -16.28
N TRP A 112 -17.59 16.37 -16.76
CA TRP A 112 -16.99 17.69 -16.95
C TRP A 112 -16.64 18.38 -15.64
N LYS A 113 -17.53 18.31 -14.65
CA LYS A 113 -17.29 18.82 -13.29
C LYS A 113 -16.14 18.05 -12.63
N PHE A 114 -16.07 16.74 -12.86
CA PHE A 114 -14.98 15.90 -12.38
C PHE A 114 -13.64 16.35 -12.96
N LEU A 115 -13.55 16.46 -14.29
CA LEU A 115 -12.33 16.85 -15.00
C LEU A 115 -11.86 18.27 -14.60
N LYS A 116 -12.79 19.22 -14.47
CA LYS A 116 -12.48 20.60 -14.07
C LYS A 116 -11.87 20.65 -12.66
N ASN A 117 -12.44 19.91 -11.72
CA ASN A 117 -11.94 19.88 -10.34
C ASN A 117 -10.61 19.12 -10.21
N LEU A 118 -10.35 18.10 -11.04
CA LEU A 118 -9.03 17.47 -11.11
C LEU A 118 -7.94 18.45 -11.58
N LYS A 119 -8.23 19.26 -12.61
CA LYS A 119 -7.29 20.32 -13.06
C LYS A 119 -6.99 21.32 -11.94
N LYS A 120 -8.04 21.80 -11.25
CA LYS A 120 -7.91 22.70 -10.11
C LYS A 120 -7.09 22.11 -8.97
N ASN A 121 -7.30 20.83 -8.63
CA ASN A 121 -6.51 20.14 -7.60
C ASN A 121 -5.01 20.10 -7.95
N LYS A 122 -4.70 19.82 -9.23
CA LYS A 122 -3.33 19.80 -9.74
C LYS A 122 -2.66 21.18 -9.61
N GLU A 123 -3.35 22.24 -10.02
CA GLU A 123 -2.87 23.62 -9.92
C GLU A 123 -2.58 24.03 -8.47
N GLN A 124 -3.51 23.75 -7.55
CA GLN A 124 -3.32 24.01 -6.12
C GLN A 124 -2.15 23.21 -5.54
N SER A 125 -1.94 21.97 -6.00
CA SER A 125 -0.79 21.17 -5.57
C SER A 125 0.54 21.80 -5.98
N TYR A 126 0.66 22.35 -7.19
CA TYR A 126 1.88 23.05 -7.61
C TYR A 126 2.10 24.34 -6.82
N ALA A 127 1.05 25.14 -6.62
CA ALA A 127 1.13 26.36 -5.81
C ALA A 127 1.60 26.06 -4.38
N ASN A 128 1.07 24.99 -3.75
CA ASN A 128 1.49 24.58 -2.42
C ASN A 128 2.97 24.14 -2.38
N VAL A 129 3.45 23.44 -3.41
CA VAL A 129 4.87 23.06 -3.50
C VAL A 129 5.75 24.31 -3.68
N GLU A 130 5.34 25.28 -4.50
CA GLU A 130 6.03 26.55 -4.64
C GLU A 130 6.09 27.28 -3.27
N LEU A 131 4.98 27.38 -2.54
CA LEU A 131 4.95 28.01 -1.20
C LEU A 131 5.88 27.31 -0.21
N ILE A 132 5.83 25.98 -0.11
CA ILE A 132 6.69 25.19 0.78
C ILE A 132 8.18 25.40 0.43
N GLN A 133 8.52 25.46 -0.86
CA GLN A 133 9.89 25.73 -1.30
C GLN A 133 10.34 27.14 -0.93
N ALA A 134 9.46 28.13 -1.05
CA ALA A 134 9.75 29.51 -0.66
C ALA A 134 9.96 29.64 0.85
N GLU A 135 9.11 29.01 1.66
CA GLU A 135 9.24 28.96 3.13
C GLU A 135 10.52 28.24 3.58
N ALA A 136 10.94 27.20 2.86
CA ALA A 136 12.19 26.49 3.10
C ALA A 136 13.45 27.24 2.58
N GLY A 137 13.29 28.45 2.03
CA GLY A 137 14.39 29.27 1.52
C GLY A 137 15.00 28.77 0.20
N ALA A 138 14.35 27.84 -0.50
CA ALA A 138 14.83 27.32 -1.77
C ALA A 138 14.59 28.35 -2.90
N ARG A 139 15.61 28.57 -3.76
CA ARG A 139 15.48 29.42 -4.95
C ARG A 139 14.46 28.83 -5.92
N GLN A 140 13.35 29.52 -6.13
CA GLN A 140 12.36 29.18 -7.16
C GLN A 140 13.03 29.23 -8.54
N PRO A 141 12.97 28.17 -9.37
CA PRO A 141 13.44 28.25 -10.74
C PRO A 141 12.60 29.29 -11.49
N MET A 142 13.25 30.32 -12.05
CA MET A 142 12.56 31.33 -12.85
C MET A 142 11.78 30.64 -13.97
N LYS A 143 10.47 30.90 -14.03
CA LYS A 143 9.61 30.45 -15.14
C LYS A 143 10.19 31.03 -16.43
N LYS A 144 10.78 30.19 -17.30
CA LYS A 144 11.22 30.63 -18.63
C LYS A 144 9.98 31.09 -19.40
N ALA A 145 10.02 32.31 -19.94
CA ALA A 145 8.93 32.83 -20.76
C ALA A 145 8.77 31.95 -22.02
N THR A 146 7.68 31.19 -22.09
CA THR A 146 7.31 30.46 -23.30
C THR A 146 6.66 31.43 -24.27
N THR A 147 7.36 31.83 -25.32
CA THR A 147 6.76 32.54 -26.45
C THR A 147 5.71 31.64 -27.09
N ILE A 148 4.43 31.93 -26.88
CA ILE A 148 3.34 31.29 -27.62
C ILE A 148 3.39 31.83 -29.05
N ARG A 149 3.88 31.02 -30.00
CA ARG A 149 3.68 31.27 -31.44
C ARG A 149 2.19 31.08 -31.73
N THR A 150 1.47 32.18 -31.89
CA THR A 150 0.09 32.17 -32.39
C THR A 150 0.05 31.63 -33.82
N TYR A 151 -0.60 30.48 -34.03
CA TYR A 151 -0.96 30.02 -35.37
C TYR A 151 -2.17 30.83 -35.87
N SER A 152 -1.90 31.96 -36.52
CA SER A 152 -2.87 32.65 -37.38
C SER A 152 -2.60 32.24 -38.82
N LYS A 153 -3.21 31.14 -39.24
CA LYS A 153 -3.38 30.75 -40.65
C LYS A 153 -4.28 29.53 -40.61
N TYR A 154 -5.58 29.72 -40.83
CA TYR A 154 -6.55 28.80 -41.45
C TYR A 154 -7.96 29.36 -41.20
N PHE A 155 -8.19 30.59 -41.65
CA PHE A 155 -9.53 31.10 -41.97
C PHE A 155 -9.37 32.02 -43.19
N LYS A 156 -9.52 31.42 -44.35
CA LYS A 156 -9.96 32.05 -45.60
C LYS A 156 -10.99 31.13 -46.20
#